data_AF-A0A3B9D256-F1
#
_entry.id   AF-A0A3B9D256-F1
#
_cell.length_a   1.000
_cell.length_b   1.000
_cell.length_c   1.000
_cell.angle_alpha   90.00
_cell.angle_beta   90.00
_cell.angle_gamma   90.00
#
_symmetry.space_group_name_H-M   'P 1'
#
loop_
_entity.id
_entity.type
_entity.pdbx_description
1 polymer ?
#
loop_
_entity_poly.entity_id
_entity_poly.type
_entity_poly.pdbx_seq_one_letter_code
_entity_poly.pdbx_strand_id
1 'polypeptide(L)' 'FMSHNGEINTVKGNSNWMFARQGVMESELWGDDLKKLFPIVEPHTSDSGCFDNALEMLYHSGRTLQEVVMMMIPEA' A
#
# COMPACT_ATOMS: atom_id res chain seq x y z
N PHE A 1 11.21 0.74 0.39
CA PHE A 1 11.55 -0.69 0.12
C PHE A 1 11.85 -1.05 -1.34
N MET A 2 11.42 -0.26 -2.32
CA MET A 2 11.60 -0.57 -3.75
C MET A 2 12.26 0.58 -4.53
N SER A 3 12.71 0.29 -5.76
CA SER A 3 13.03 1.29 -6.78
C SER A 3 12.23 1.00 -8.03
N HIS A 4 11.55 2.01 -8.58
CA HIS A 4 10.64 1.87 -9.71
C HIS A 4 11.19 2.70 -10.88
N ASN A 5 11.23 2.06 -12.05
CA ASN A 5 11.59 2.71 -13.30
C ASN A 5 10.37 2.64 -14.23
N GLY A 6 9.68 3.77 -14.38
CA GLY A 6 8.43 3.87 -15.11
C GLY A 6 7.51 4.93 -14.51
N GLU A 7 6.25 4.90 -14.91
CA GLU A 7 5.20 5.76 -14.37
C GLU A 7 3.94 4.93 -14.07
N ILE A 8 3.36 5.10 -12.87
CA ILE A 8 2.11 4.46 -12.49
C ILE A 8 0.93 5.38 -12.86
N ASN A 9 0.41 5.18 -14.06
CA ASN A 9 -0.66 6.01 -14.62
C ASN A 9 -2.01 5.96 -13.86
N THR A 10 -2.19 4.97 -12.98
CA THR A 10 -3.41 4.80 -12.17
C THR A 10 -3.29 5.30 -10.73
N VAL A 11 -2.19 6.00 -10.39
CA VAL A 11 -1.84 6.38 -9.01
C VAL A 11 -2.98 7.03 -8.23
N LYS A 12 -3.71 7.98 -8.83
CA LYS A 12 -4.81 8.68 -8.15
C LYS A 12 -5.94 7.72 -7.73
N GLY A 13 -6.28 6.76 -8.59
CA GLY A 13 -7.27 5.73 -8.27
C GLY A 13 -6.77 4.84 -7.15
N ASN A 14 -5.53 4.39 -7.22
CA ASN A 14 -4.92 3.52 -6.23
C ASN A 14 -4.86 4.19 -4.84
N SER A 15 -4.42 5.44 -4.75
CA SER A 15 -4.39 6.20 -3.50
C SER A 15 -5.78 6.40 -2.90
N ASN A 16 -6.77 6.76 -3.72
CA ASN A 16 -8.15 6.92 -3.25
C ASN A 16 -8.74 5.60 -2.72
N TRP A 17 -8.49 4.49 -3.42
CA TRP A 17 -8.95 3.17 -3.00
C TRP A 17 -8.28 2.71 -1.70
N MET A 18 -6.98 2.96 -1.53
CA MET A 18 -6.30 2.67 -0.26
C MET A 18 -6.86 3.51 0.88
N PHE A 19 -7.06 4.81 0.67
CA PHE A 19 -7.65 5.70 1.68
C PHE A 19 -9.06 5.25 2.09
N ALA A 20 -9.92 4.91 1.11
CA ALA A 20 -11.28 4.44 1.39
C ALA A 20 -11.30 3.15 2.21
N ARG A 21 -10.35 2.23 1.99
CA ARG A 21 -10.26 0.96 2.72
C ARG A 21 -9.82 1.12 4.18
N GLN A 22 -9.11 2.20 4.54
CA GLN A 22 -8.68 2.44 5.93
C GLN A 22 -9.85 2.44 6.92
N GLY A 23 -11.06 2.83 6.50
CA GLY A 23 -12.24 2.88 7.37
C GLY A 23 -12.82 1.50 7.75
N VAL A 24 -12.43 0.44 7.04
CA VAL A 24 -12.91 -0.94 7.27
C VAL A 24 -11.74 -1.92 7.44
N MET A 25 -10.52 -1.41 7.58
CA MET A 25 -9.33 -2.24 7.68
C MET A 25 -9.17 -2.76 9.11
N GLU A 26 -8.86 -4.05 9.22
CA GLU A 26 -8.66 -4.74 10.48
C GLU A 26 -7.37 -5.58 10.40
N SER A 27 -6.68 -5.74 11.52
CA SER A 27 -5.46 -6.54 11.59
C SER A 27 -5.29 -7.09 13.00
N GLU A 28 -5.16 -8.41 13.13
CA GLU A 28 -4.81 -9.05 14.40
C GLU A 28 -3.38 -8.72 14.83
N LEU A 29 -2.48 -8.46 13.88
CA LEU A 29 -1.07 -8.15 14.13
C LEU A 29 -0.88 -6.79 14.80
N TRP A 30 -1.64 -5.78 14.36
CA TRP A 30 -1.53 -4.42 14.88
C TRP A 30 -2.66 -4.05 15.84
N GLY A 31 -3.79 -4.74 15.81
CA GLY A 31 -4.97 -4.41 16.62
C GLY A 31 -5.33 -2.93 16.52
N ASP A 32 -5.50 -2.29 17.68
CA ASP A 32 -5.85 -0.86 17.79
C ASP A 32 -4.78 0.08 17.23
N ASP A 33 -3.51 -0.36 17.17
CA ASP A 33 -2.40 0.45 16.69
C ASP A 33 -2.40 0.61 15.17
N LEU A 34 -3.21 -0.16 14.43
CA LEU A 34 -3.37 -0.01 12.98
C LEU A 34 -3.69 1.44 12.59
N LYS A 35 -4.49 2.15 13.38
CA LYS A 35 -4.88 3.54 13.12
C LYS A 35 -3.70 4.51 13.15
N LYS A 36 -2.59 4.16 13.80
CA LYS A 36 -1.36 4.96 13.82
C LYS A 36 -0.64 4.96 12.47
N LEU A 37 -0.91 3.98 11.61
CA LEU A 37 -0.35 3.88 10.26
C LEU A 37 -1.11 4.73 9.23
N PHE A 38 -2.19 5.41 9.62
CA PHE A 38 -3.00 6.19 8.70
C PHE A 38 -2.51 7.64 8.60
N PRO A 39 -2.51 8.25 7.39
CA PRO A 39 -2.84 7.63 6.11
C PRO A 39 -1.72 6.69 5.63
N ILE A 40 -2.10 5.53 5.09
CA ILE A 40 -1.13 4.54 4.58
C ILE A 40 -0.35 5.14 3.41
N VAL A 41 -1.05 5.76 2.46
CA VAL A 41 -0.43 6.50 1.36
C VAL A 41 -0.26 7.95 1.80
N GLU A 42 0.99 8.38 1.93
CA GLU A 42 1.31 9.74 2.36
C GLU A 42 0.88 10.78 1.30
N PRO A 43 0.31 11.92 1.72
CA PRO A 43 0.04 13.02 0.81
C PRO A 43 1.33 13.54 0.15
N HIS A 44 1.23 13.97 -1.10
CA HIS A 44 2.32 14.63 -1.85
C HIS A 44 3.57 13.76 -2.12
N THR A 45 3.48 12.44 -1.94
CA THR A 45 4.55 11.52 -2.36
C THR A 45 4.52 11.26 -3.87
N SER A 46 5.63 10.75 -4.42
CA SER A 46 5.70 10.35 -5.83
C SER A 46 4.83 9.12 -6.11
N ASP A 47 4.58 8.79 -7.37
CA ASP A 47 3.88 7.56 -7.74
C ASP A 47 4.57 6.30 -7.20
N SER A 48 5.89 6.30 -7.25
CA SER A 48 6.77 5.26 -6.74
C SER A 48 6.75 5.19 -5.22
N GLY A 49 6.67 6.35 -4.54
CA GLY A 49 6.48 6.43 -3.09
C GLY A 49 5.09 5.93 -2.66
N CYS A 50 4.03 6.27 -3.40
CA CYS A 50 2.69 5.73 -3.17
C CYS A 50 2.67 4.21 -3.24
N PHE A 51 3.39 3.65 -4.21
CA PHE A 51 3.53 2.20 -4.37
C PHE A 51 4.35 1.60 -3.22
N ASP A 52 5.46 2.21 -2.84
CA ASP A 52 6.30 1.76 -1.73
C ASP A 52 5.53 1.69 -0.41
N ASN A 53 4.74 2.73 -0.09
CA ASN A 53 3.89 2.76 1.10
C ASN A 53 2.90 1.58 1.17
N ALA A 54 2.22 1.30 0.05
CA ALA A 54 1.27 0.19 -0.02
C ALA A 54 1.98 -1.17 0.06
N LEU A 55 3.17 -1.29 -0.54
CA LEU A 55 4.00 -2.49 -0.49
C LEU A 55 4.48 -2.76 0.93
N GLU A 56 5.02 -1.75 1.62
CA GLU A 56 5.49 -1.86 3.00
C GLU A 56 4.35 -2.24 3.94
N MET A 57 3.17 -1.63 3.78
CA MET A 57 2.00 -1.97 4.57
C MET A 57 1.59 -3.44 4.40
N LEU A 58 1.50 -3.93 3.16
CA LEU A 58 1.12 -5.32 2.92
C LEU A 58 2.21 -6.30 3.38
N TYR A 59 3.49 -5.98 3.19
CA TYR A 59 4.60 -6.82 3.61
C TYR A 59 4.65 -6.95 5.14
N HIS A 60 4.57 -5.82 5.84
CA HIS A 60 4.57 -5.79 7.30
C HIS A 60 3.28 -6.35 7.92
N SER A 61 2.22 -6.56 7.13
CA SER A 61 1.02 -7.31 7.56
C SER A 61 1.22 -8.82 7.64
N GLY A 62 2.43 -9.33 7.35
CA GLY A 62 2.78 -10.75 7.47
C GLY A 62 2.76 -11.51 6.14
N ARG A 63 2.67 -10.81 5.00
CA ARG A 63 2.73 -11.43 3.66
C ARG A 63 4.16 -11.45 3.14
N THR A 64 4.49 -12.43 2.32
CA THR A 64 5.77 -12.46 1.61
C THR A 64 5.83 -11.36 0.55
N LEU A 65 7.05 -10.94 0.19
CA LEU A 65 7.24 -9.91 -0.84
C LEU A 65 6.63 -10.35 -2.19
N GLN A 66 6.73 -11.63 -2.53
CA GLN A 66 6.18 -12.21 -3.75
C GLN A 66 4.65 -12.10 -3.79
N GLU A 67 3.98 -12.44 -2.68
CA GLU A 67 2.52 -12.28 -2.57
C GLU A 67 2.10 -10.82 -2.71
N VAL A 68 2.81 -9.91 -2.04
CA VAL A 68 2.51 -8.47 -2.08
C VAL A 68 2.64 -7.92 -3.50
N VAL A 69 3.74 -8.24 -4.19
CA VAL A 69 3.94 -7.80 -5.58
C VAL A 69 2.84 -8.34 -6.50
N MET A 70 2.48 -9.62 -6.38
CA MET A 70 1.39 -10.21 -7.16
C MET A 70 0.01 -9.61 -6.86
N MET A 71 -0.24 -9.18 -5.61
CA MET A 71 -1.47 -8.47 -5.25
C MET A 71 -1.54 -7.06 -5.85
N MET A 72 -0.40 -6.38 -5.98
CA MET A 72 -0.33 -4.99 -6.44
C MET A 72 -0.19 -4.85 -7.95
N ILE A 73 0.54 -5.77 -8.60
CA ILE A 73 0.77 -5.83 -10.05
C ILE A 73 0.49 -7.28 -10.50
N PRO A 74 -0.80 -7.67 -10.58
CA PRO A 74 -1.15 -9.02 -11.04
C PRO A 74 -0.80 -9.21 -12.52
N GLU A 75 -0.54 -10.46 -12.91
CA GLU A 75 -0.45 -10.85 -14.31
C GLU A 75 -1.82 -10.71 -15.01
N ALA A 76 -1.79 -10.56 -16.34
CA ALA A 76 -2.98 -10.44 -17.19
C ALA A 76 -3.44 -11.79 -17.75
#